data_AF-A0A4U9HGD3-F1
#
_entry.id   AF-A0A4U9HGD3-F1
#
_cell.length_a   1.000
_cell.length_b   1.000
_cell.length_c   1.000
_cell.angle_alpha   90.00
_cell.angle_beta   90.00
_cell.angle_gamma   90.00
#
_symmetry.space_group_name_H-M   'P 1'
#
loop_
_entity.id
_entity.type
_entity.pdbx_description
1 polymer ?
#
loop_
_entity_poly.entity_id
_entity_poly.type
_entity_poly.pdbx_seq_one_letter_code
_entity_poly.pdbx_strand_id
1 'polypeptide(L)' 'MNDYGMVIETGTLRIQRLLPGPIERVWAYLTESDKRATWLAAAT' A
#
# COMPACT_ATOMS: atom_id res chain seq x y z
N MET A 1 -6.80 -9.07 12.18
CA MET A 1 -5.83 -8.49 11.22
C MET A 1 -4.75 -7.80 12.06
N ASN A 2 -3.46 -7.93 11.77
CA ASN A 2 -2.45 -7.12 12.46
C ASN A 2 -2.55 -5.68 11.95
N ASP A 3 -2.64 -4.69 12.84
CA ASP A 3 -2.71 -3.26 12.47
C ASP A 3 -1.40 -2.74 11.84
N TYR A 4 -0.34 -3.54 11.93
CA TYR A 4 0.96 -3.37 11.28
C TYR A 4 1.29 -4.56 10.35
N GLY A 5 2.48 -4.56 9.74
CA GLY A 5 2.98 -5.69 8.97
C GLY A 5 3.50 -6.81 9.88
N MET A 6 3.61 -8.02 9.34
CA MET A 6 4.18 -9.17 10.01
C MET A 6 5.50 -9.56 9.33
N VAL A 7 6.59 -9.64 10.08
CA VAL A 7 7.86 -10.20 9.60
C VAL A 7 7.69 -11.71 9.49
N ILE A 8 7.89 -12.26 8.30
CA ILE A 8 7.69 -13.70 8.05
C ILE A 8 9.01 -14.47 7.92
N GLU A 9 10.11 -13.77 7.63
CA GLU A 9 11.49 -14.26 7.61
C GLU A 9 12.46 -13.05 7.60
N THR A 10 13.76 -13.31 7.69
CA THR A 10 14.79 -12.26 7.63
C THR A 10 14.69 -11.49 6.32
N GLY A 11 14.39 -10.20 6.42
CA GLY A 11 14.30 -9.31 5.26
C GLY A 11 12.94 -9.27 4.57
N THR A 12 11.95 -10.04 5.02
CA THR A 12 10.63 -10.11 4.36
C THR A 12 9.50 -9.70 5.30
N LEU A 13 8.77 -8.66 4.90
CA LEU A 13 7.59 -8.13 5.60
C LEU A 13 6.31 -8.39 4.79
N ARG A 14 5.30 -9.01 5.40
CA ARG A 14 3.96 -9.18 4.81
C ARG A 14 2.99 -8.16 5.41
N ILE A 15 2.43 -7.31 4.56
CA ILE A 15 1.38 -6.35 4.92
C ILE A 15 0.08 -6.77 4.22
N GLN A 16 -1.01 -6.96 4.96
CA GLN A 16 -2.32 -7.33 4.42
C GLN A 16 -3.41 -6.41 4.99
N ARG A 17 -4.12 -5.71 4.13
CA ARG A 17 -5.18 -4.78 4.51
C ARG A 17 -6.39 -4.96 3.59
N LEU A 18 -7.58 -4.82 4.17
CA LEU A 18 -8.80 -4.63 3.41
C LEU A 18 -8.95 -3.12 3.21
N LEU A 19 -8.95 -2.68 1.95
CA LEU A 19 -9.06 -1.27 1.61
C LEU A 19 -10.52 -0.92 1.26
N PRO A 20 -11.01 0.26 1.67
CA PRO A 20 -12.36 0.67 1.33
C PRO A 20 -12.43 1.07 -0.15
N GLY A 21 -13.44 0.55 -0.84
CA GLY A 21 -13.76 0.91 -2.22
C GLY A 21 -13.35 -0.14 -3.26
N PRO A 22 -13.62 0.15 -4.53
CA PRO A 22 -13.38 -0.78 -5.63
C PRO A 22 -11.89 -0.84 -6.00
N ILE A 23 -11.49 -1.90 -6.70
CA ILE A 23 -10.09 -2.17 -7.05
C ILE A 23 -9.49 -1.06 -7.92
N GLU A 24 -10.27 -0.44 -8.80
CA GLU A 24 -9.84 0.64 -9.69
C GLU A 24 -9.37 1.86 -8.89
N ARG A 25 -10.05 2.18 -7.78
CA ARG A 25 -9.64 3.28 -6.90
C ARG A 25 -8.33 2.95 -6.20
N VAL A 26 -8.19 1.73 -5.69
CA VAL A 26 -6.95 1.29 -5.04
C VAL A 26 -5.78 1.34 -6.03
N TRP A 27 -5.99 0.83 -7.25
CA TRP A 27 -4.99 0.81 -8.30
C TRP A 27 -4.51 2.21 -8.69
N ALA A 28 -5.42 3.18 -8.79
CA ALA A 28 -5.09 4.57 -9.06
C ALA A 28 -4.11 5.16 -8.02
N TYR A 29 -4.32 4.89 -6.72
CA TYR A 29 -3.43 5.38 -5.64
C TYR A 29 -2.09 4.64 -5.56
N LEU A 30 -1.94 3.51 -6.27
CA LEU A 30 -0.68 2.77 -6.38
C LEU A 30 0.12 3.16 -7.64
N THR A 31 -0.56 3.53 -8.73
CA THR A 31 0.08 3.72 -10.04
C THR A 31 0.21 5.18 -10.46
N GLU A 32 -0.79 6.03 -10.17
CA GLU A 32 -0.76 7.45 -10.52
C GLU A 32 0.12 8.23 -9.55
N SER A 33 1.13 8.95 -10.07
CA SER A 33 2.18 9.60 -9.26
C SER A 33 1.59 10.61 -8.27
N ASP A 34 0.71 11.50 -8.73
CA ASP A 34 0.15 12.58 -7.90
C ASP A 34 -0.69 12.01 -6.74
N LYS A 35 -1.46 10.95 -6.99
CA LYS A 35 -2.25 10.27 -5.95
C LYS A 35 -1.36 9.49 -4.99
N ARG A 36 -0.35 8.77 -5.50
CA ARG A 36 0.60 8.01 -4.67
C ARG A 36 1.42 8.93 -3.76
N ALA A 37 1.74 10.14 -4.23
CA ALA A 37 2.47 11.15 -3.46
C ALA A 37 1.72 11.63 -2.21
N THR A 38 0.39 11.46 -2.14
CA THR A 38 -0.41 11.88 -0.97
C THR A 38 -0.21 11.02 0.27
N TRP A 39 0.38 9.81 0.14
CA TRP A 39 0.45 8.86 1.25
C TRP A 39 1.74 8.04 1.32
N LEU A 40 2.37 7.71 0.19
CA LEU A 40 3.59 6.90 0.16
C LEU A 40 4.83 7.75 -0.14
N ALA A 41 4.91 8.28 -1.35
CA ALA A 41 5.97 9.18 -1.81
C ALA A 41 5.70 9.59 -3.26
N ALA A 42 6.24 10.74 -3.66
CA ALA A 42 6.39 11.08 -5.08
C ALA A 42 7.50 10.24 -5.71
N ALA A 43 7.37 9.91 -7.00
CA ALA A 43 8.47 9.32 -7.75
C ALA A 43 9.51 10.43 -8.05
N THR A 44 10.63 10.42 -7.33
CA THR A 44 11.82 11.23 -7.63
C THR A 44 12.75 10.52 -8.57
#